data_AF-A0A4Q5TX52-F1
#
_entry.id   AF-A0A4Q5TX52-F1
#
_cell.length_a   1.000
_cell.length_b   1.000
_cell.length_c   1.000
_cell.angle_alpha   90.00
_cell.angle_beta   90.00
_cell.angle_gamma   90.00
#
_symmetry.space_group_name_H-M   'P 1'
#
loop_
_entity.id
_entity.type
_entity.pdbx_description
1 polymer ?
#
loop_
_entity_poly.entity_id
_entity_poly.type
_entity_poly.pdbx_seq_one_letter_code
_entity_poly.pdbx_strand_id
1 'polypeptide(L)'
;MRIVPAIIVIVLFAACNRGEYIEIKTSLSDTKEDCSTVSGRFKMTSNFGGERFEFEKCLPEGFDASKITTARQGDTVVVKFNAGTNAGTKNTVVIDIDSSPSYTFITVDNDTYMVTATRD
;
A
#
# COMPACT_ATOMS: atom_id res chain seq x y z
N MET A 1 -26.00 39.20 -31.42
CA MET A 1 -24.71 38.82 -30.78
C MET A 1 -24.90 37.47 -30.12
N ARG A 2 -24.54 36.38 -30.80
CA ARG A 2 -24.71 34.99 -30.31
C ARG A 2 -23.37 34.27 -30.51
N ILE A 3 -22.50 34.35 -29.51
CA ILE A 3 -21.22 33.62 -29.47
C ILE A 3 -21.07 33.04 -28.06
N VAL A 4 -21.86 32.01 -27.72
CA VAL A 4 -21.69 31.27 -26.44
C VAL A 4 -22.26 29.85 -26.61
N PRO A 5 -21.54 28.89 -27.22
CA PRO A 5 -21.45 27.59 -26.55
C PRO A 5 -20.12 26.83 -26.75
N ALA A 6 -19.09 27.42 -27.36
CA ALA A 6 -17.87 26.67 -27.72
C ALA A 6 -16.86 26.47 -26.56
N ILE A 7 -16.94 27.29 -25.50
CA ILE A 7 -15.91 27.31 -24.44
C ILE A 7 -16.14 26.23 -23.36
N ILE A 8 -17.37 25.77 -23.15
CA ILE A 8 -17.70 24.80 -22.09
C ILE A 8 -17.20 23.37 -22.41
N VAL A 9 -17.07 23.02 -23.70
CA VAL A 9 -16.64 21.66 -24.11
C VAL A 9 -15.13 21.47 -23.94
N ILE A 10 -14.33 22.55 -23.96
CA ILE A 10 -12.86 22.46 -23.90
C ILE A 10 -12.35 22.23 -22.47
N VAL A 11 -13.10 22.65 -21.44
CA VAL A 11 -12.69 22.49 -20.03
C VAL A 11 -12.87 21.05 -19.53
N LEU A 12 -13.72 20.24 -20.18
CA LEU A 12 -14.00 18.86 -19.76
C LEU A 12 -12.91 17.83 -20.12
N PHE A 13 -11.98 18.17 -21.04
CA PHE A 13 -10.91 17.24 -21.45
C PHE A 13 -9.59 17.40 -20.66
N ALA A 14 -9.47 18.40 -19.78
CA ALA A 14 -8.26 18.63 -19.00
C ALA A 14 -8.20 17.83 -17.68
N ALA A 15 -9.25 17.08 -17.34
CA ALA A 15 -9.39 16.41 -16.05
C ALA A 15 -9.30 14.88 -16.19
N CYS A 16 -8.11 14.35 -16.50
CA CYS A 16 -7.70 12.98 -16.17
C CYS A 16 -6.26 12.73 -16.66
N ASN A 17 -5.29 13.48 -16.15
CA ASN A 17 -3.87 13.19 -16.37
C ASN A 17 -3.17 13.15 -15.00
N ARG A 18 -3.61 12.23 -14.13
CA ARG A 18 -2.78 11.82 -13.00
C ARG A 18 -1.64 11.00 -13.59
N GLY A 19 -0.43 11.52 -13.55
CA GLY A 19 0.77 10.79 -14.00
C GLY A 19 0.98 9.51 -13.18
N GLU A 20 2.02 8.75 -13.48
CA GLU A 20 2.33 7.55 -12.70
C GLU A 20 2.61 7.92 -11.23
N TYR A 21 1.97 7.21 -10.30
CA TYR A 21 2.10 7.46 -8.86
C TYR A 21 1.97 6.16 -8.05
N ILE A 22 2.54 6.19 -6.85
CA ILE A 22 2.27 5.25 -5.76
C ILE A 22 2.16 6.07 -4.47
N GLU A 23 1.01 6.00 -3.82
CA GLU A 23 0.77 6.51 -2.49
C GLU A 23 0.64 5.34 -1.51
N ILE A 24 1.32 5.43 -0.37
CA ILE A 24 1.23 4.44 0.70
C ILE A 24 0.83 5.12 2.00
N LYS A 25 -0.11 4.51 2.72
CA LYS A 25 -0.40 4.84 4.12
C LYS A 25 -0.17 3.60 4.95
N THR A 26 0.65 3.72 5.99
CA THR A 26 0.95 2.61 6.89
C THR A 26 0.51 2.95 8.30
N SER A 27 -0.13 1.99 8.96
CA SER A 27 -0.45 2.03 10.38
C SER A 27 0.13 0.79 11.06
N LEU A 28 0.74 1.00 12.22
CA LEU A 28 1.33 -0.04 13.05
C LEU A 28 0.63 -0.02 14.41
N SER A 29 0.22 -1.20 14.88
CA SER A 29 -0.31 -1.38 16.22
C SER A 29 0.50 -2.45 16.94
N ASP A 30 1.24 -2.05 17.96
CA ASP A 30 1.99 -2.96 18.83
C ASP A 30 1.00 -3.80 19.65
N THR A 31 1.11 -5.13 19.58
CA THR A 31 0.23 -6.03 20.34
C THR A 31 0.78 -6.34 21.74
N LYS A 32 1.99 -5.86 22.06
CA LYS A 32 2.80 -6.20 23.26
C LYS A 32 3.08 -7.68 23.43
N GLU A 33 2.85 -8.46 22.38
CA GLU A 33 3.15 -9.88 22.35
C GLU A 33 4.55 -10.09 21.77
N ASP A 34 5.18 -11.19 22.18
CA ASP A 34 6.44 -11.59 21.59
C ASP A 34 6.25 -12.15 20.17
N CYS A 35 7.37 -12.29 19.48
CA CYS A 35 7.43 -12.81 18.13
C CYS A 35 7.24 -14.32 18.01
N SER A 36 6.90 -15.02 19.11
CA SER A 36 6.81 -16.49 19.10
C SER A 36 5.68 -17.01 18.22
N THR A 37 4.64 -16.20 18.02
CA THR A 37 3.41 -16.56 17.30
C THR A 37 2.95 -15.46 16.34
N VAL A 38 3.80 -15.11 15.38
CA VAL A 38 3.35 -14.31 14.22
C VAL A 38 2.49 -15.21 13.34
N SER A 39 1.23 -14.82 13.14
CA SER A 39 0.39 -15.51 12.18
C SER A 39 0.91 -15.24 10.76
N GLY A 40 1.07 -16.29 9.96
CA GLY A 40 1.36 -16.17 8.53
C GLY A 40 0.14 -15.68 7.71
N ARG A 41 -0.84 -15.04 8.36
CA ARG A 41 -2.06 -14.56 7.71
C ARG A 41 -1.76 -13.23 7.03
N PHE A 42 -1.93 -13.22 5.72
CA PHE A 42 -1.86 -12.02 4.89
C PHE A 42 -3.23 -11.79 4.28
N LYS A 43 -3.95 -10.77 4.76
CA LYS A 43 -5.30 -10.44 4.30
C LYS A 43 -5.23 -9.27 3.34
N MET A 44 -5.91 -9.40 2.22
CA MET A 44 -6.08 -8.35 1.22
C MET A 44 -7.55 -7.94 1.14
N THR A 45 -7.81 -6.65 1.00
CA THR A 45 -9.14 -6.10 0.75
C THR A 45 -9.03 -4.98 -0.29
N SER A 46 -9.74 -5.11 -1.40
CA SER A 46 -9.79 -4.07 -2.44
C SER A 46 -10.85 -3.03 -2.06
N ASN A 47 -10.53 -1.74 -2.20
CA ASN A 47 -11.44 -0.63 -1.93
C ASN A 47 -11.34 0.46 -3.02
N PHE A 48 -12.21 1.47 -2.97
CA PHE A 48 -12.26 2.54 -3.99
C PHE A 48 -10.99 3.41 -4.02
N GLY A 49 -10.22 3.44 -2.93
CA GLY A 49 -8.96 4.17 -2.80
C GLY A 49 -7.72 3.29 -2.90
N GLY A 50 -7.82 2.09 -3.48
CA GLY A 50 -6.71 1.17 -3.68
C GLY A 50 -6.84 -0.15 -2.89
N GLU A 51 -5.71 -0.82 -2.68
CA GLU A 51 -5.64 -2.09 -1.96
C GLU A 51 -5.23 -1.89 -0.50
N ARG A 52 -5.95 -2.55 0.41
CA ARG A 52 -5.60 -2.67 1.82
C ARG A 52 -5.01 -4.04 2.11
N PHE A 53 -3.86 -4.07 2.78
CA PHE A 53 -3.20 -5.26 3.27
C PHE A 53 -3.12 -5.23 4.79
N GLU A 54 -3.54 -6.31 5.44
CA GLU A 54 -3.51 -6.49 6.89
C GLU A 54 -2.74 -7.78 7.22
N PHE A 55 -1.68 -7.67 8.00
CA PHE A 55 -0.86 -8.82 8.41
C PHE A 55 -0.12 -8.54 9.71
N GLU A 56 0.43 -9.58 10.33
CA GLU A 56 1.28 -9.45 11.51
C GLU A 56 2.76 -9.49 11.11
N LYS A 57 3.58 -8.67 11.76
CA LYS A 57 5.04 -8.65 11.55
C LYS A 57 5.78 -8.35 12.83
N CYS A 58 6.92 -8.98 12.99
CA CYS A 58 7.88 -8.63 14.04
C CYS A 58 8.69 -7.41 13.64
N LEU A 59 8.61 -6.38 14.47
CA LEU A 59 9.34 -5.13 14.29
C LEU A 59 10.05 -4.76 15.60
N PRO A 60 11.21 -4.10 15.55
CA PRO A 60 11.88 -3.58 16.73
C PRO A 60 10.92 -2.75 17.60
N GLU A 61 11.08 -2.79 18.91
CA GLU A 61 10.29 -1.95 19.81
C GLU A 61 10.45 -0.47 19.42
N GLY A 62 9.32 0.25 19.33
CA GLY A 62 9.30 1.65 18.90
C GLY A 62 9.70 1.86 17.43
N PHE A 63 9.52 0.85 16.57
CA PHE A 63 9.81 0.98 15.15
C PHE A 63 9.06 2.17 14.52
N ASP A 64 9.81 2.98 13.79
CA ASP A 64 9.30 4.17 13.13
C ASP A 64 8.77 3.82 11.72
N ALA A 65 7.47 4.00 11.53
CA ALA A 65 6.80 3.78 10.25
C ALA A 65 7.39 4.64 9.11
N SER A 66 8.07 5.75 9.40
CA SER A 66 8.76 6.57 8.40
C SER A 66 9.91 5.85 7.69
N LYS A 67 10.43 4.76 8.28
CA LYS A 67 11.48 3.91 7.68
C LYS A 67 10.95 2.96 6.62
N ILE A 68 9.63 2.85 6.50
CA ILE A 68 8.99 2.03 5.49
C ILE A 68 9.11 2.73 4.15
N THR A 69 9.73 2.05 3.20
CA THR A 69 9.94 2.58 1.85
C THR A 69 9.13 1.79 0.84
N THR A 70 8.60 2.48 -0.16
CA THR A 70 7.91 1.87 -1.30
C THR A 70 8.57 2.21 -2.61
N ALA A 71 8.53 1.26 -3.53
CA ALA A 71 9.00 1.46 -4.90
C ALA A 71 8.18 0.62 -5.89
N ARG A 72 8.05 1.12 -7.12
CA ARG A 72 7.58 0.31 -8.25
C ARG A 72 8.75 -0.44 -8.88
N GLN A 73 8.54 -1.71 -9.18
CA GLN A 73 9.45 -2.51 -9.99
C GLN A 73 8.61 -3.27 -11.03
N GLY A 74 8.41 -2.64 -12.19
CA GLY A 74 7.51 -3.15 -13.23
C GLY A 74 6.07 -3.26 -12.73
N ASP A 75 5.53 -4.48 -12.73
CA ASP A 75 4.17 -4.80 -12.28
C ASP A 75 4.10 -5.18 -10.78
N THR A 76 5.17 -4.87 -10.03
CA THR A 76 5.27 -5.15 -8.59
C THR A 76 5.43 -3.87 -7.79
N VAL A 77 4.67 -3.75 -6.70
CA VAL A 77 4.94 -2.76 -5.65
C VAL A 77 5.76 -3.42 -4.56
N VAL A 78 6.92 -2.86 -4.26
CA VAL A 78 7.84 -3.36 -3.24
C VAL A 78 7.73 -2.47 -2.01
N VAL A 79 7.36 -3.06 -0.88
CA VAL A 79 7.33 -2.45 0.45
C VAL A 79 8.47 -3.01 1.27
N LYS A 80 9.34 -2.16 1.81
CA LYS A 80 10.44 -2.58 2.70
C LYS A 80 10.30 -1.91 4.04
N PHE A 81 10.35 -2.69 5.11
CA PHE A 81 10.32 -2.17 6.48
C PHE A 81 11.70 -1.71 6.93
N ASN A 82 12.78 -2.26 6.36
CA ASN A 82 14.15 -1.94 6.79
C ASN A 82 14.35 -2.11 8.32
N ALA A 83 13.53 -2.96 8.93
CA ALA A 83 13.64 -3.36 10.31
C ALA A 83 14.85 -4.31 10.39
N GLY A 84 15.96 -3.87 10.98
CA GLY A 84 17.13 -4.73 11.16
C GLY A 84 16.81 -6.01 11.94
N THR A 85 17.78 -6.90 12.08
CA THR A 85 17.65 -8.26 12.66
C THR A 85 17.43 -8.34 14.18
N ASN A 86 16.96 -7.26 14.83
CA ASN A 86 16.82 -7.23 16.28
C ASN A 86 15.52 -7.88 16.75
N ALA A 87 15.56 -8.49 17.94
CA ALA A 87 14.37 -8.98 18.65
C ALA A 87 13.35 -7.85 18.77
N GLY A 88 12.11 -8.14 18.38
CA GLY A 88 11.05 -7.16 18.23
C GLY A 88 9.77 -7.54 18.95
N THR A 89 8.80 -6.62 18.93
CA THR A 89 7.43 -6.87 19.34
C THR A 89 6.60 -7.26 18.12
N LYS A 90 5.58 -8.11 18.34
CA LYS A 90 4.61 -8.39 17.30
C LYS A 90 3.75 -7.15 17.06
N ASN A 91 3.62 -6.78 15.79
CA ASN A 91 2.85 -5.63 15.36
C ASN A 91 1.81 -6.07 14.34
N THR A 92 0.59 -5.58 14.49
CA THR A 92 -0.40 -5.60 13.43
C THR A 92 -0.09 -4.46 12.47
N VAL A 93 0.13 -4.82 11.20
CA VAL A 93 0.47 -3.90 10.12
C VAL A 93 -0.75 -3.74 9.22
N VAL A 94 -1.11 -2.49 8.94
CA VAL A 94 -2.10 -2.14 7.92
C VAL A 94 -1.44 -1.25 6.89
N ILE A 95 -1.49 -1.66 5.63
CA ILE A 95 -0.94 -0.91 4.50
C ILE A 95 -2.07 -0.63 3.51
N ASP A 96 -2.29 0.64 3.21
CA ASP A 96 -3.15 1.07 2.11
C ASP A 96 -2.27 1.56 0.96
N ILE A 97 -2.41 0.98 -0.22
CA ILE A 97 -1.65 1.34 -1.43
C ILE A 97 -2.63 1.83 -2.49
N ASP A 98 -2.45 3.06 -2.93
CA ASP A 98 -3.11 3.62 -4.11
C ASP A 98 -2.03 3.82 -5.19
N SER A 99 -2.27 3.34 -6.40
CA SER A 99 -1.28 3.53 -7.46
C SER A 99 -1.88 3.54 -8.85
N SER A 100 -1.20 4.26 -9.74
CA SER A 100 -1.45 4.27 -11.17
C SER A 100 -0.12 4.14 -11.93
N PRO A 101 0.02 3.21 -12.90
CA PRO A 101 -0.95 2.18 -13.27
C PRO A 101 -1.15 1.13 -12.15
N SER A 102 -2.13 0.24 -12.31
CA SER A 102 -2.33 -0.90 -11.40
C SER A 102 -1.10 -1.81 -11.31
N TYR A 103 -1.09 -2.73 -10.35
CA TYR A 103 -0.03 -3.72 -10.15
C TYR A 103 -0.63 -5.09 -9.82
N THR A 104 0.04 -6.16 -10.23
CA THR A 104 -0.42 -7.54 -9.98
C THR A 104 0.25 -8.17 -8.77
N PHE A 105 1.40 -7.65 -8.32
CA PHE A 105 2.18 -8.24 -7.23
C PHE A 105 2.57 -7.22 -6.17
N ILE A 106 2.52 -7.62 -4.91
CA ILE A 106 3.12 -6.88 -3.81
C ILE A 106 4.24 -7.72 -3.20
N THR A 107 5.41 -7.12 -3.01
CA THR A 107 6.51 -7.73 -2.26
C THR A 107 6.67 -6.99 -0.94
N VAL A 108 6.54 -7.70 0.18
CA VAL A 108 6.77 -7.18 1.52
C VAL A 108 8.08 -7.77 2.04
N ASP A 109 9.10 -6.93 2.13
CA ASP A 109 10.51 -7.31 2.31
C ASP A 109 10.98 -8.35 1.27
N ASN A 110 10.84 -9.64 1.57
CA ASN A 110 11.28 -10.76 0.73
C ASN A 110 10.13 -11.66 0.26
N ASP A 111 8.92 -11.46 0.79
CA ASP A 111 7.76 -12.30 0.49
C ASP A 111 6.88 -11.61 -0.56
N THR A 112 6.57 -12.32 -1.65
CA THR A 112 5.75 -11.79 -2.75
C THR A 112 4.36 -12.43 -2.74
N TYR A 113 3.34 -11.59 -2.85
CA TYR A 113 1.94 -11.98 -2.89
C TYR A 113 1.30 -11.50 -4.19
N MET A 114 0.46 -12.35 -4.77
CA MET A 114 -0.36 -11.97 -5.92
C MET A 114 -1.58 -11.17 -5.42
N VAL A 115 -1.76 -9.99 -5.99
CA VAL A 115 -2.86 -9.09 -5.71
C VAL A 115 -4.09 -9.63 -6.43
N THR A 116 -4.90 -10.41 -5.71
CA THR A 116 -6.14 -10.97 -6.23
C THR A 116 -7.29 -10.37 -5.44
N ALA A 117 -8.26 -9.76 -6.12
CA ALA A 117 -9.47 -9.33 -5.46
C ALA A 117 -10.21 -10.56 -4.91
N THR A 118 -10.18 -10.74 -3.59
CA THR A 118 -11.11 -11.61 -2.89
C THR A 118 -12.50 -11.00 -3.04
N ARG A 119 -13.35 -11.65 -3.84
CA ARG A 119 -14.79 -11.40 -3.82
C ARG A 119 -15.34 -12.15 -2.62
N ASP A 120 -15.67 -11.42 -1.56
CA ASP A 120 -16.49 -11.94 -0.45
C ASP A 120 -17.91 -12.26 -0.94
#